data_AF-A0A1I2F5I3-F1
#
_entry.id   AF-A0A1I2F5I3-F1
#
_cell.length_a   1.000
_cell.length_b   1.000
_cell.length_c   1.000
_cell.angle_alpha   90.00
_cell.angle_beta   90.00
_cell.angle_gamma   90.00
#
_symmetry.space_group_name_H-M   'P 1'
#
loop_
_entity.id
_entity.type
_entity.pdbx_description
1 polymer ?
#
loop_
_entity_poly.entity_id
_entity_poly.type
_entity_poly.pdbx_seq_one_letter_code
_entity_poly.pdbx_strand_id
1 'polypeptide(L)'
;MTQDDAAAGGRFPAAFLRPGSASFVELLAATSPDLLPRAHGAGALPGAVHGTTIVAARFADGAVMAGDRRATAGTHIASRDIEKVFPADRSSAIGIAGTAGIALELVRLFQLELEHYEKIEGSPLSLDGRANRLAAMIRANLPLAMQGLAVAALFAGYDDAAGAGRIFSYDVTGGRYEEHEFHAVGSGAVYAKSALKKLWSSGLDRSTAVRVAVEALVDAADDDSATGGPDLVRRIWPVVATVTAAGYQRVPDAELEAVAAQIVADRRAAHDGSDRS
;
A
#
# COMPACT_ATOMS: atom_id res chain seq x y z
N MET A 1 35.43 -17.14 -21.60
CA MET A 1 35.08 -18.56 -21.40
C MET A 1 36.11 -19.14 -20.45
N THR A 2 35.91 -18.92 -19.15
CA THR A 2 36.75 -19.43 -18.06
C THR A 2 35.92 -20.47 -17.31
N GLN A 3 36.27 -21.73 -17.60
CA GLN A 3 36.23 -22.89 -16.72
C GLN A 3 35.86 -22.58 -15.26
N ASP A 4 34.60 -22.83 -14.88
CA ASP A 4 34.23 -23.32 -13.53
C ASP A 4 32.79 -23.87 -13.49
N ASP A 5 32.35 -24.52 -14.58
CA ASP A 5 30.97 -25.01 -14.73
C ASP A 5 30.88 -26.54 -14.60
N ALA A 6 31.54 -27.09 -13.58
CA ALA A 6 31.61 -28.54 -13.37
C ALA A 6 31.61 -28.95 -11.88
N ALA A 7 30.52 -28.64 -11.17
CA ALA A 7 30.14 -29.35 -9.94
C ALA A 7 28.64 -29.20 -9.64
N ALA A 8 27.79 -29.72 -10.52
CA ALA A 8 26.37 -29.94 -10.25
C ALA A 8 26.20 -31.10 -9.25
N GLY A 9 26.42 -30.84 -7.97
CA GLY A 9 25.88 -31.64 -6.87
C GLY A 9 24.72 -30.87 -6.27
N GLY A 10 23.58 -31.53 -6.01
CA GLY A 10 22.37 -30.95 -5.41
C GLY A 10 22.52 -30.46 -3.96
N ARG A 11 23.64 -29.79 -3.65
CA ARG A 11 23.92 -29.12 -2.39
C ARG A 11 23.53 -27.66 -2.54
N PHE A 12 22.74 -27.17 -1.58
CA PHE A 12 22.45 -25.75 -1.49
C PHE A 12 23.75 -24.93 -1.46
N PRO A 13 23.85 -23.83 -2.22
CA PRO A 13 24.94 -22.88 -2.10
C PRO A 13 25.24 -22.53 -0.65
N ALA A 14 26.52 -22.47 -0.28
CA ALA A 14 26.96 -22.31 1.11
C ALA A 14 26.37 -21.07 1.81
N ALA A 15 26.01 -20.05 1.04
CA ALA A 15 25.33 -18.86 1.56
C ALA A 15 23.95 -19.14 2.16
N PHE A 16 23.20 -20.13 1.63
CA PHE A 16 21.90 -20.56 2.18
C PHE A 16 22.03 -21.44 3.43
N LEU A 17 23.24 -21.91 3.72
CA LEU A 17 23.56 -22.76 4.88
C LEU A 17 24.27 -21.97 5.98
N ARG A 18 24.51 -20.67 5.80
CA ARG A 18 25.10 -19.81 6.83
C ARG A 18 24.07 -19.57 7.93
N PRO A 19 24.40 -19.89 9.20
CA PRO A 19 23.67 -19.34 10.34
C PRO A 19 23.81 -17.80 10.26
N GLY A 20 22.73 -17.13 9.93
CA GLY A 20 22.69 -15.70 9.62
C GLY A 20 21.35 -15.11 10.00
N SER A 21 21.16 -13.82 9.75
CA SER A 21 19.89 -13.15 10.04
C SER A 21 18.74 -13.80 9.25
N ALA A 22 17.58 -13.94 9.87
CA ALA A 22 16.34 -14.38 9.22
C ALA A 22 15.76 -13.30 8.27
N SER A 23 16.62 -12.52 7.62
CA SER A 23 16.26 -11.45 6.68
C SER A 23 16.66 -11.85 5.26
N PHE A 24 15.66 -11.96 4.40
CA PHE A 24 15.83 -12.21 2.98
C PHE A 24 16.56 -11.05 2.30
N VAL A 25 16.30 -9.80 2.70
CA VAL A 25 16.98 -8.61 2.16
C VAL A 25 18.48 -8.66 2.45
N GLU A 26 18.87 -9.04 3.68
CA GLU A 26 20.28 -9.19 4.04
C GLU A 26 20.95 -10.36 3.28
N LEU A 27 20.24 -11.47 3.11
CA LEU A 27 20.68 -12.59 2.29
C LEU A 27 20.90 -12.18 0.82
N LEU A 28 19.94 -11.43 0.24
CA LEU A 28 20.00 -10.97 -1.14
C LEU A 28 21.16 -9.98 -1.34
N ALA A 29 21.35 -9.05 -0.40
CA ALA A 29 22.48 -8.12 -0.42
C ALA A 29 23.84 -8.85 -0.40
N ALA A 30 23.93 -9.98 0.32
CA ALA A 30 25.16 -10.75 0.43
C ALA A 30 25.43 -11.69 -0.77
N THR A 31 24.39 -12.12 -1.49
CA THR A 31 24.50 -13.21 -2.49
C THR A 31 24.21 -12.77 -3.93
N SER A 32 23.28 -11.84 -4.12
CA SER A 32 22.84 -11.35 -5.43
C SER A 32 22.37 -9.89 -5.33
N PRO A 33 23.28 -8.95 -5.02
CA PRO A 33 22.94 -7.54 -4.77
C PRO A 33 22.36 -6.81 -6.00
N ASP A 34 22.50 -7.39 -7.18
CA ASP A 34 21.90 -6.96 -8.45
C ASP A 34 20.38 -7.13 -8.51
N LEU A 35 19.80 -7.99 -7.67
CA LEU A 35 18.35 -8.20 -7.57
C LEU A 35 17.65 -7.23 -6.60
N LEU A 36 18.41 -6.42 -5.85
CA LEU A 36 17.83 -5.36 -5.02
C LEU A 36 17.26 -4.24 -5.90
N PRO A 37 16.20 -3.53 -5.46
CA PRO A 37 15.63 -2.42 -6.21
C PRO A 37 16.70 -1.38 -6.58
N ARG A 38 16.82 -1.11 -7.88
CA ARG A 38 17.84 -0.21 -8.45
C ARG A 38 17.24 0.60 -9.59
N ALA A 39 17.70 1.85 -9.71
CA ALA A 39 17.46 2.64 -10.92
C ALA A 39 18.23 2.02 -12.09
N HIS A 40 17.51 1.47 -13.07
CA HIS A 40 18.08 1.12 -14.36
C HIS A 40 18.08 2.40 -15.23
N GLY A 41 19.17 3.16 -15.18
CA GLY A 41 19.30 4.43 -15.91
C GLY A 41 19.01 5.67 -15.06
N ALA A 42 19.58 6.80 -15.47
CA ALA A 42 19.70 8.02 -14.66
C ALA A 42 18.37 8.76 -14.43
N GLY A 43 18.06 9.05 -13.16
CA GLY A 43 17.07 10.04 -12.73
C GLY A 43 15.61 9.68 -13.00
N ALA A 44 14.68 10.50 -12.48
CA ALA A 44 13.26 10.44 -12.82
C ALA A 44 13.10 10.38 -14.35
N LEU A 45 12.72 9.21 -14.86
CA LEU A 45 12.47 9.03 -16.29
C LEU A 45 11.35 9.98 -16.71
N PRO A 46 11.56 10.84 -17.72
CA PRO A 46 10.48 11.63 -18.30
C PRO A 46 9.33 10.69 -18.69
N GLY A 47 8.15 10.87 -18.09
CA GLY A 47 7.00 9.98 -18.29
C GLY A 47 6.92 8.77 -17.35
N ALA A 48 7.67 8.75 -16.25
CA ALA A 48 7.47 7.78 -15.18
C ALA A 48 6.01 7.80 -14.72
N VAL A 49 5.40 6.61 -14.69
CA VAL A 49 4.01 6.44 -14.26
C VAL A 49 3.95 6.61 -12.74
N HIS A 50 3.21 7.62 -12.29
CA HIS A 50 2.97 7.97 -10.90
C HIS A 50 1.49 8.34 -10.71
N GLY A 51 1.14 9.00 -9.60
CA GLY A 51 -0.24 9.37 -9.30
C GLY A 51 -0.96 8.24 -8.56
N THR A 52 -1.27 8.53 -7.30
CA THR A 52 -1.85 7.58 -6.36
C THR A 52 -2.49 8.38 -5.25
N THR A 53 -3.64 7.92 -4.77
CA THR A 53 -4.14 8.24 -3.44
C THR A 53 -4.52 6.95 -2.74
N ILE A 54 -3.93 6.75 -1.57
CA ILE A 54 -4.25 5.64 -0.68
C ILE A 54 -4.66 6.22 0.67
N VAL A 55 -5.75 5.68 1.22
CA VAL A 55 -6.23 5.99 2.56
C VAL A 55 -6.19 4.74 3.42
N ALA A 56 -6.03 4.93 4.72
CA ALA A 56 -6.33 3.90 5.71
C ALA A 56 -7.06 4.53 6.90
N ALA A 57 -7.96 3.78 7.52
CA ALA A 57 -8.69 4.20 8.71
C ALA A 57 -8.95 3.00 9.64
N ARG A 58 -8.86 3.23 10.94
CA ARG A 58 -9.23 2.23 11.95
C ARG A 58 -10.74 2.17 12.06
N PHE A 59 -11.26 0.99 12.38
CA PHE A 59 -12.66 0.78 12.70
C PHE A 59 -12.75 -0.22 13.86
N ALA A 60 -13.95 -0.48 14.38
CA ALA A 60 -14.14 -1.24 15.63
C ALA A 60 -13.36 -2.56 15.67
N ASP A 61 -13.38 -3.32 14.57
CA ASP A 61 -12.81 -4.67 14.52
C ASP A 61 -11.47 -4.74 13.75
N GLY A 62 -10.88 -3.61 13.35
CA GLY A 62 -9.69 -3.64 12.51
C GLY A 62 -9.31 -2.32 11.84
N ALA A 63 -8.71 -2.43 10.66
CA ALA A 63 -8.37 -1.30 9.81
C ALA A 63 -8.81 -1.55 8.36
N VAL A 64 -9.27 -0.51 7.68
CA VAL A 64 -9.56 -0.51 6.24
C VAL A 64 -8.45 0.25 5.52
N MET A 65 -8.06 -0.22 4.34
CA MET A 65 -7.16 0.48 3.43
C MET A 65 -7.80 0.51 2.04
N ALA A 66 -7.80 1.67 1.40
CA ALA A 66 -8.34 1.84 0.06
C ALA A 66 -7.36 2.62 -0.83
N GLY A 67 -7.22 2.19 -2.09
CA GLY A 67 -6.37 2.84 -3.08
C GLY A 67 -7.11 3.08 -4.39
N ASP A 68 -6.94 4.26 -4.96
CA ASP A 68 -7.48 4.61 -6.26
C ASP A 68 -6.80 3.80 -7.40
N ARG A 69 -7.40 3.79 -8.60
CA ARG A 69 -6.93 2.95 -9.73
C ARG A 69 -6.20 3.72 -10.83
N ARG A 70 -6.17 5.05 -10.79
CA ARG A 70 -5.58 5.88 -11.86
C ARG A 70 -4.07 5.93 -11.73
N ALA A 71 -3.37 5.85 -12.85
CA ALA A 71 -1.96 6.18 -12.90
C ALA A 71 -1.72 7.14 -14.06
N THR A 72 -0.90 8.16 -13.82
CA THR A 72 -0.63 9.26 -14.77
C THR A 72 0.85 9.33 -15.14
N ALA A 73 1.12 9.79 -16.35
CA ALA A 73 2.44 10.19 -16.82
C ALA A 73 2.34 11.64 -17.30
N GLY A 74 2.77 12.58 -16.45
CA GLY A 74 2.43 13.99 -16.63
C GLY A 74 0.92 14.20 -16.58
N THR A 75 0.34 14.80 -17.61
CA THR A 75 -1.11 15.05 -17.71
C THR A 75 -1.88 13.90 -18.36
N HIS A 76 -1.20 12.87 -18.87
CA HIS A 76 -1.84 11.73 -19.54
C HIS A 76 -2.19 10.63 -18.54
N ILE A 77 -3.40 10.06 -18.67
CA ILE A 77 -3.78 8.84 -17.93
C ILE A 77 -3.09 7.66 -18.61
N ALA A 78 -2.09 7.09 -17.94
CA ALA A 78 -1.32 5.94 -18.41
C ALA A 78 -2.08 4.62 -18.17
N SER A 79 -2.78 4.51 -17.05
CA SER A 79 -3.65 3.36 -16.73
C SER A 79 -4.81 3.79 -15.82
N ARG A 80 -5.87 2.99 -15.85
CA ARG A 80 -7.09 3.18 -15.04
C ARG A 80 -7.34 2.01 -14.10
N ASP A 81 -6.51 0.98 -14.11
CA ASP A 81 -6.74 -0.31 -13.46
C ASP A 81 -5.57 -0.74 -12.58
N ILE A 82 -4.64 0.16 -12.24
CA ILE A 82 -3.51 -0.15 -11.36
C ILE A 82 -4.02 -0.47 -9.95
N GLU A 83 -3.56 -1.59 -9.39
CA GLU A 83 -3.74 -1.90 -7.98
C GLU A 83 -2.59 -1.30 -7.17
N LYS A 84 -2.92 -0.74 -6.01
CA LYS A 84 -1.95 -0.02 -5.16
C LYS A 84 -1.99 -0.44 -3.69
N VAL A 85 -2.95 -1.29 -3.36
CA VAL A 85 -3.16 -1.90 -2.04
C VAL A 85 -3.00 -3.39 -2.22
N PHE A 86 -2.07 -3.97 -1.46
CA PHE A 86 -1.69 -5.37 -1.55
C PHE A 86 -1.74 -6.00 -0.16
N PRO A 87 -1.96 -7.33 -0.05
CA PRO A 87 -1.63 -8.02 1.18
C PRO A 87 -0.12 -7.92 1.43
N ALA A 88 0.31 -7.54 2.63
CA ALA A 88 1.71 -7.67 3.02
C ALA A 88 1.99 -9.09 3.51
N ASP A 89 1.06 -9.65 4.28
CA ASP A 89 0.99 -11.05 4.67
C ASP A 89 -0.47 -11.44 4.97
N ARG A 90 -0.70 -12.49 5.76
CA ARG A 90 -2.04 -12.97 6.14
C ARG A 90 -2.85 -11.98 6.97
N SER A 91 -2.22 -11.12 7.77
CA SER A 91 -2.88 -10.22 8.73
C SER A 91 -2.45 -8.77 8.59
N SER A 92 -1.97 -8.38 7.41
CA SER A 92 -1.59 -7.00 7.12
C SER A 92 -1.73 -6.64 5.63
N ALA A 93 -1.93 -5.35 5.39
CA ALA A 93 -2.04 -4.71 4.10
C ALA A 93 -0.94 -3.66 3.95
N ILE A 94 -0.43 -3.50 2.73
CA ILE A 94 0.48 -2.45 2.34
C ILE A 94 -0.08 -1.69 1.14
N GLY A 95 -0.10 -0.37 1.27
CA GLY A 95 -0.41 0.55 0.20
C GLY A 95 0.85 1.30 -0.21
N ILE A 96 1.13 1.39 -1.51
CA ILE A 96 2.31 2.12 -2.01
C ILE A 96 1.93 3.18 -3.05
N ALA A 97 2.47 4.38 -2.86
CA ALA A 97 2.40 5.52 -3.78
C ALA A 97 3.81 5.89 -4.28
N GLY A 98 3.90 6.44 -5.50
CA GLY A 98 5.16 6.91 -6.08
C GLY A 98 5.45 6.26 -7.42
N THR A 99 6.74 6.03 -7.72
CA THR A 99 7.15 5.43 -9.00
C THR A 99 6.71 3.97 -9.07
N ALA A 100 5.79 3.64 -9.98
CA ALA A 100 5.08 2.36 -9.99
C ALA A 100 6.01 1.12 -10.04
N GLY A 101 7.07 1.15 -10.85
CA GLY A 101 8.02 0.03 -10.95
C GLY A 101 8.73 -0.27 -9.63
N ILE A 102 9.35 0.76 -9.03
CA ILE A 102 10.07 0.65 -7.76
C ILE A 102 9.11 0.30 -6.61
N ALA A 103 7.90 0.85 -6.63
CA ALA A 103 6.85 0.54 -5.67
C ALA A 103 6.50 -0.96 -5.68
N LEU A 104 6.25 -1.54 -6.86
CA LEU A 104 5.90 -2.96 -6.99
C LEU A 104 7.05 -3.90 -6.57
N GLU A 105 8.29 -3.55 -6.91
CA GLU A 105 9.46 -4.29 -6.44
C GLU A 105 9.58 -4.26 -4.92
N LEU A 106 9.36 -3.09 -4.29
CA LEU A 106 9.39 -2.95 -2.84
C LEU A 106 8.31 -3.79 -2.15
N VAL A 107 7.07 -3.82 -2.68
CA VAL A 107 6.00 -4.69 -2.15
C VAL A 107 6.41 -6.15 -2.21
N ARG A 108 6.90 -6.62 -3.36
CA ARG A 108 7.29 -8.02 -3.55
C ARG A 108 8.43 -8.43 -2.63
N LEU A 109 9.44 -7.56 -2.51
CA LEU A 109 10.56 -7.81 -1.62
C LEU A 109 10.10 -7.84 -0.16
N PHE A 110 9.14 -7.00 0.22
CA PHE A 110 8.61 -6.98 1.59
C PHE A 110 7.82 -8.25 1.89
N GLN A 111 6.94 -8.69 0.97
CA GLN A 111 6.22 -9.95 1.11
C GLN A 111 7.17 -11.14 1.28
N LEU A 112 8.23 -11.20 0.45
CA LEU A 112 9.25 -12.25 0.56
C LEU A 112 10.05 -12.17 1.86
N GLU A 113 10.39 -10.98 2.34
CA GLU A 113 11.04 -10.78 3.64
C GLU A 113 10.20 -11.36 4.78
N LEU A 114 8.90 -11.07 4.80
CA LEU A 114 7.99 -11.57 5.84
C LEU A 114 7.82 -13.09 5.78
N GLU A 115 7.59 -13.63 4.58
CA GLU A 115 7.41 -15.07 4.37
C GLU A 115 8.70 -15.85 4.65
N HIS A 116 9.86 -15.30 4.29
CA HIS A 116 11.15 -15.90 4.58
C HIS A 116 11.39 -15.98 6.09
N TYR A 117 11.15 -14.89 6.82
CA TYR A 117 11.28 -14.88 8.28
C TYR A 117 10.39 -15.95 8.92
N GLU A 118 9.10 -16.00 8.54
CA GLU A 118 8.14 -16.97 9.10
C GLU A 118 8.59 -18.42 8.85
N LYS A 119 9.14 -18.72 7.67
CA LYS A 119 9.65 -20.06 7.34
C LYS A 119 10.91 -20.45 8.11
N ILE A 120 11.77 -19.50 8.43
CA ILE A 120 13.03 -19.75 9.15
C ILE A 120 12.78 -19.87 10.65
N GLU A 121 12.02 -18.94 11.23
CA GLU A 121 11.77 -18.86 12.68
C GLU A 121 10.55 -19.69 13.12
N GLY A 122 9.76 -20.20 12.17
CA GLY A 122 8.54 -20.97 12.44
C GLY A 122 7.39 -20.15 13.04
N SER A 123 7.54 -18.83 13.12
CA SER A 123 6.51 -17.90 13.62
C SER A 123 6.57 -16.56 12.88
N PRO A 124 5.43 -15.90 12.66
CA PRO A 124 5.40 -14.61 11.98
C PRO A 124 6.00 -13.50 12.86
N LEU A 125 6.53 -12.45 12.22
CA LEU A 125 6.93 -11.24 12.94
C LEU A 125 5.74 -10.60 13.67
N SER A 126 6.01 -10.01 14.83
CA SER A 126 5.06 -9.09 15.46
C SER A 126 4.70 -7.93 14.52
N LEU A 127 3.55 -7.28 14.75
CA LEU A 127 3.14 -6.18 13.88
C LEU A 127 4.18 -5.04 13.85
N ASP A 128 4.74 -4.69 15.00
CA ASP A 128 5.86 -3.73 15.10
C ASP A 128 7.12 -4.24 14.38
N GLY A 129 7.40 -5.54 14.43
CA GLY A 129 8.51 -6.16 13.70
C GLY A 129 8.35 -6.00 12.18
N ARG A 130 7.16 -6.31 11.65
CA ARG A 130 6.81 -6.10 10.23
C ARG A 130 6.93 -4.63 9.84
N ALA A 131 6.37 -3.74 10.65
CA ALA A 131 6.42 -2.31 10.42
C ALA A 131 7.86 -1.75 10.44
N ASN A 132 8.72 -2.27 11.31
CA ASN A 132 10.14 -1.90 11.38
C ASN A 132 10.95 -2.46 10.18
N ARG A 133 10.65 -3.68 9.70
CA ARG A 133 11.27 -4.23 8.48
C ARG A 133 10.95 -3.35 7.27
N LEU A 134 9.70 -2.93 7.12
CA LEU A 134 9.31 -2.00 6.06
C LEU A 134 10.05 -0.66 6.17
N ALA A 135 10.20 -0.10 7.38
CA ALA A 135 10.96 1.13 7.61
C ALA A 135 12.42 1.02 7.13
N ALA A 136 13.08 -0.11 7.42
CA ALA A 136 14.44 -0.37 6.98
C ALA A 136 14.55 -0.44 5.45
N MET A 137 13.58 -1.07 4.78
CA MET A 137 13.54 -1.16 3.33
C MET A 137 13.29 0.19 2.66
N ILE A 138 12.39 1.01 3.22
CA ILE A 138 12.15 2.38 2.73
C ILE A 138 13.42 3.24 2.89
N ARG A 139 14.09 3.14 4.04
CA ARG A 139 15.38 3.83 4.28
C ARG A 139 16.44 3.42 3.26
N ALA A 140 16.52 2.14 2.93
CA ALA A 140 17.45 1.64 1.91
C ALA A 140 17.16 2.21 0.51
N ASN A 141 15.92 2.63 0.24
CA ASN A 141 15.49 3.27 -1.01
C ASN A 141 15.77 4.79 -1.05
N LEU A 142 16.29 5.41 0.01
CA LEU A 142 16.54 6.85 0.08
C LEU A 142 17.38 7.40 -1.10
N PRO A 143 18.47 6.74 -1.57
CA PRO A 143 19.21 7.22 -2.73
C PRO A 143 18.38 7.31 -4.01
N LEU A 144 17.41 6.41 -4.21
CA LEU A 144 16.48 6.44 -5.34
C LEU A 144 15.43 7.54 -5.17
N ALA A 145 14.93 7.74 -3.95
CA ALA A 145 14.05 8.85 -3.63
C ALA A 145 14.69 10.22 -3.93
N MET A 146 15.97 10.39 -3.59
CA MET A 146 16.75 11.60 -3.90
C MET A 146 16.93 11.85 -5.41
N GLN A 147 16.78 10.81 -6.24
CA GLN A 147 16.82 10.89 -7.71
C GLN A 147 15.43 11.12 -8.34
N GLY A 148 14.39 11.34 -7.50
CA GLY A 148 13.01 11.53 -7.95
C GLY A 148 12.22 10.23 -8.10
N LEU A 149 12.79 9.08 -7.73
CA LEU A 149 12.13 7.77 -7.76
C LEU A 149 11.58 7.41 -6.37
N ALA A 150 10.96 8.39 -5.72
CA ALA A 150 10.46 8.23 -4.35
C ALA A 150 9.27 7.27 -4.29
N VAL A 151 9.19 6.57 -3.16
CA VAL A 151 8.12 5.65 -2.82
C VAL A 151 7.65 5.99 -1.41
N ALA A 152 6.35 6.24 -1.27
CA ALA A 152 5.69 6.41 0.01
C ALA A 152 4.84 5.17 0.31
N ALA A 153 4.87 4.70 1.55
CA ALA A 153 4.11 3.54 1.97
C ALA A 153 3.11 3.90 3.07
N LEU A 154 2.01 3.16 3.10
CA LEU A 154 1.06 3.11 4.19
C LEU A 154 0.87 1.64 4.55
N PHE A 155 1.03 1.29 5.82
CA PHE A 155 0.94 -0.09 6.28
C PHE A 155 -0.17 -0.19 7.32
N ALA A 156 -0.99 -1.23 7.23
CA ALA A 156 -2.01 -1.50 8.23
C ALA A 156 -1.99 -3.00 8.58
N GLY A 157 -2.14 -3.33 9.84
CA GLY A 157 -2.21 -4.72 10.28
C GLY A 157 -3.12 -4.89 11.47
N TYR A 158 -3.55 -6.13 11.70
CA TYR A 158 -4.25 -6.49 12.93
C TYR A 158 -3.23 -6.90 13.98
N ASP A 159 -3.33 -6.30 15.17
CA ASP A 159 -2.52 -6.64 16.33
C ASP A 159 -3.32 -7.55 17.25
N ASP A 160 -3.00 -8.84 17.23
CA ASP A 160 -3.70 -9.86 18.03
C ASP A 160 -3.59 -9.60 19.53
N ALA A 161 -2.48 -9.02 19.99
CA ALA A 161 -2.29 -8.72 21.41
C ALA A 161 -3.16 -7.54 21.87
N ALA A 162 -3.33 -6.54 21.00
CA ALA A 162 -4.18 -5.38 21.28
C ALA A 162 -5.66 -5.60 20.90
N GLY A 163 -5.97 -6.63 20.09
CA GLY A 163 -7.31 -6.87 19.57
C GLY A 163 -7.80 -5.77 18.63
N ALA A 164 -6.91 -5.09 17.91
CA ALA A 164 -7.26 -3.92 17.10
C ALA A 164 -6.39 -3.79 15.85
N GLY A 165 -6.95 -3.16 14.80
CA GLY A 165 -6.16 -2.70 13.66
C GLY A 165 -5.25 -1.54 14.05
N ARG A 166 -4.03 -1.50 13.52
CA ARG A 166 -3.06 -0.40 13.67
C ARG A 166 -2.57 0.04 12.30
N ILE A 167 -2.28 1.33 12.17
CA ILE A 167 -1.85 1.97 10.91
C ILE A 167 -0.48 2.62 11.13
N PHE A 168 0.40 2.48 10.16
CA PHE A 168 1.73 3.06 10.17
C PHE A 168 1.99 3.83 8.89
N SER A 169 2.41 5.08 9.03
CA SER A 169 2.88 5.93 7.93
C SER A 169 4.41 5.97 7.94
N TYR A 170 4.98 6.29 6.76
CA TYR A 170 6.42 6.32 6.57
C TYR A 170 6.85 7.57 5.79
N ASP A 171 7.97 8.16 6.20
CA ASP A 171 8.67 9.16 5.40
C ASP A 171 9.75 8.51 4.51
N VAL A 172 10.28 9.30 3.56
CA VAL A 172 11.32 8.83 2.61
C VAL A 172 12.65 8.47 3.27
N THR A 173 12.87 8.88 4.52
CA THR A 173 14.07 8.55 5.31
C THR A 173 13.89 7.23 6.08
N GLY A 174 12.71 6.61 5.99
CA GLY A 174 12.34 5.42 6.76
C GLY A 174 11.99 5.74 8.22
N GLY A 175 11.58 6.98 8.52
CA GLY A 175 10.85 7.27 9.75
C GLY A 175 9.52 6.52 9.75
N ARG A 176 9.19 5.89 10.88
CA ARG A 176 7.93 5.14 11.08
C ARG A 176 7.10 5.88 12.12
N TYR A 177 5.83 6.12 11.80
CA TYR A 177 4.88 6.78 12.68
C TYR A 177 3.61 5.95 12.80
N GLU A 178 3.11 5.76 14.02
CA GLU A 178 1.83 5.11 14.24
C GLU A 178 0.71 6.14 14.15
N GLU A 179 -0.34 5.80 13.40
CA GLU A 179 -1.49 6.66 13.13
C GLU A 179 -2.71 6.09 13.87
N HIS A 180 -3.24 6.86 14.83
CA HIS A 180 -4.24 6.35 15.77
C HIS A 180 -5.67 6.32 15.26
N GLU A 181 -5.97 7.01 14.16
CA GLU A 181 -7.33 7.17 13.61
C GLU A 181 -7.35 6.79 12.14
N PHE A 182 -6.74 7.63 11.29
CA PHE A 182 -6.69 7.46 9.85
C PHE A 182 -5.45 8.17 9.29
N HIS A 183 -5.08 7.82 8.06
CA HIS A 183 -4.02 8.52 7.32
C HIS A 183 -4.22 8.36 5.81
N ALA A 184 -3.53 9.19 5.03
CA ALA A 184 -3.48 9.05 3.58
C ALA A 184 -2.12 9.41 3.02
N VAL A 185 -1.74 8.77 1.91
CA VAL A 185 -0.49 9.02 1.18
C VAL A 185 -0.76 9.16 -0.32
N GLY A 186 0.13 9.87 -1.02
CA GLY A 186 0.03 10.14 -2.46
C GLY A 186 -0.49 11.54 -2.79
N SER A 187 -0.81 11.79 -4.07
CA SER A 187 -1.12 13.12 -4.62
C SER A 187 -2.40 13.74 -4.03
N GLY A 188 -3.45 12.93 -3.86
CA GLY A 188 -4.72 13.37 -3.28
C GLY A 188 -4.81 13.23 -1.76
N ALA A 189 -3.69 12.93 -1.08
CA ALA A 189 -3.68 12.65 0.35
C ALA A 189 -4.20 13.81 1.22
N VAL A 190 -3.96 15.07 0.80
CA VAL A 190 -4.42 16.25 1.55
C VAL A 190 -5.94 16.35 1.54
N TYR A 191 -6.56 16.12 0.38
CA TYR A 191 -8.02 16.12 0.22
C TYR A 191 -8.64 14.94 0.98
N ALA A 192 -8.09 13.73 0.78
CA ALA A 192 -8.56 12.54 1.47
C ALA A 192 -8.48 12.65 3.00
N LYS A 193 -7.38 13.20 3.56
CA LYS A 193 -7.28 13.45 5.01
C LYS A 193 -8.30 14.47 5.50
N SER A 194 -8.61 15.48 4.70
CA SER A 194 -9.60 16.50 5.06
C SER A 194 -11.02 15.93 5.08
N ALA A 195 -11.33 15.03 4.13
CA ALA A 195 -12.55 14.25 4.11
C ALA A 195 -12.65 13.31 5.33
N LEU A 196 -11.63 12.49 5.56
CA LEU A 196 -11.59 11.55 6.69
C LEU A 196 -11.76 12.26 8.03
N LYS A 197 -11.19 13.46 8.19
CA LYS A 197 -11.36 14.29 9.40
C LYS A 197 -12.83 14.61 9.72
N LYS A 198 -13.74 14.55 8.75
CA LYS A 198 -15.18 14.80 8.92
C LYS A 198 -16.01 13.52 8.91
N LEU A 199 -15.63 12.56 8.07
CA LEU A 199 -16.38 11.33 7.83
C LEU A 199 -16.07 10.24 8.86
N TRP A 200 -14.85 10.21 9.39
CA TRP A 200 -14.41 9.20 10.34
C TRP A 200 -14.86 9.54 11.76
N SER A 201 -15.23 8.51 12.51
CA SER A 201 -15.46 8.58 13.94
C SER A 201 -14.98 7.30 14.63
N SER A 202 -14.76 7.35 15.94
CA SER A 202 -14.38 6.16 16.70
C SER A 202 -15.51 5.13 16.68
N GLY A 203 -15.19 3.86 16.43
CA GLY A 203 -16.15 2.76 16.55
C GLY A 203 -17.01 2.52 15.30
N LEU A 204 -16.60 2.98 14.12
CA LEU A 204 -17.24 2.57 12.86
C LEU A 204 -17.28 1.05 12.73
N ASP A 205 -18.37 0.53 12.17
CA ASP A 205 -18.41 -0.86 11.70
C ASP A 205 -17.66 -1.01 10.35
N ARG A 206 -17.47 -2.26 9.91
CA ARG A 206 -16.78 -2.58 8.64
C ARG A 206 -17.42 -1.87 7.45
N SER A 207 -18.74 -1.94 7.30
CA SER A 207 -19.46 -1.37 6.15
C SER A 207 -19.32 0.15 6.07
N THR A 208 -19.43 0.82 7.21
CA THR A 208 -19.31 2.27 7.31
C THR A 208 -17.87 2.69 7.08
N ALA A 209 -16.89 1.95 7.61
CA ALA A 209 -15.47 2.21 7.36
C ALA A 209 -15.11 2.06 5.87
N VAL A 210 -15.62 1.02 5.19
CA VAL A 210 -15.47 0.85 3.74
C VAL A 210 -16.08 2.02 2.99
N ARG A 211 -17.31 2.42 3.33
CA ARG A 211 -17.95 3.61 2.73
C ARG A 211 -17.11 4.86 2.93
N VAL A 212 -16.69 5.16 4.15
CA VAL A 212 -15.88 6.33 4.49
C VAL A 212 -14.56 6.35 3.71
N ALA A 213 -13.90 5.19 3.57
CA ALA A 213 -12.67 5.08 2.79
C ALA A 213 -12.91 5.35 1.29
N VAL A 214 -13.99 4.83 0.72
CA VAL A 214 -14.36 5.09 -0.68
C VAL A 214 -14.73 6.56 -0.86
N GLU A 215 -15.56 7.13 0.02
CA GLU A 215 -16.02 8.52 -0.04
C GLU A 215 -14.85 9.51 0.06
N ALA A 216 -13.86 9.24 0.93
CA ALA A 216 -12.64 10.03 1.01
C ALA A 216 -11.79 9.99 -0.27
N LEU A 217 -11.79 8.85 -1.00
CA LEU A 217 -11.15 8.77 -2.32
C LEU A 217 -11.96 9.50 -3.40
N VAL A 218 -13.29 9.54 -3.28
CA VAL A 218 -14.14 10.35 -4.18
C VAL A 218 -13.86 11.83 -3.96
N ASP A 219 -13.85 12.31 -2.71
CA ASP A 219 -13.49 13.69 -2.38
C ASP A 219 -12.10 14.05 -2.91
N ALA A 220 -11.12 13.14 -2.78
CA ALA A 220 -9.80 13.35 -3.36
C ALA A 220 -9.80 13.39 -4.89
N ALA A 221 -10.62 12.57 -5.55
CA ALA A 221 -10.73 12.55 -7.01
C ALA A 221 -11.41 13.79 -7.59
N ASP A 222 -12.22 14.50 -6.80
CA ASP A 222 -12.85 15.75 -7.23
C ASP A 222 -11.83 16.88 -7.38
N ASP A 223 -10.80 16.91 -6.51
CA ASP A 223 -9.82 17.99 -6.46
C ASP A 223 -8.42 17.61 -6.99
N ASP A 224 -8.09 16.32 -7.09
CA ASP A 224 -6.81 15.82 -7.64
C ASP A 224 -7.00 15.05 -8.96
N SER A 225 -6.52 15.65 -10.06
CA SER A 225 -6.54 15.03 -11.40
C SER A 225 -5.76 13.71 -11.50
N ALA A 226 -4.77 13.48 -10.63
CA ALA A 226 -4.01 12.23 -10.61
C ALA A 226 -4.74 11.10 -9.86
N THR A 227 -5.79 11.42 -9.09
CA THR A 227 -6.62 10.45 -8.37
C THR A 227 -7.81 10.01 -9.22
N GLY A 228 -8.04 8.70 -9.29
CA GLY A 228 -9.18 8.10 -9.98
C GLY A 228 -10.33 7.75 -9.04
N GLY A 229 -11.43 8.50 -9.11
CA GLY A 229 -12.69 8.07 -8.49
C GLY A 229 -13.30 6.84 -9.18
N PRO A 230 -14.38 6.25 -8.61
CA PRO A 230 -15.12 5.15 -9.21
C PRO A 230 -15.58 5.44 -10.65
N ASP A 231 -15.28 4.55 -11.59
CA ASP A 231 -15.74 4.65 -12.99
C ASP A 231 -16.97 3.75 -13.17
N LEU A 232 -18.17 4.33 -13.07
CA LEU A 232 -19.44 3.60 -13.20
C LEU A 232 -19.64 2.98 -14.59
N VAL A 233 -19.06 3.59 -15.63
CA VAL A 233 -19.24 3.12 -17.02
C VAL A 233 -18.36 1.90 -17.28
N ARG A 234 -17.10 1.97 -16.87
CA ARG A 234 -16.14 0.87 -17.04
C ARG A 234 -16.17 -0.15 -15.90
N ARG A 235 -16.96 0.13 -14.86
CA ARG A 235 -17.07 -0.66 -13.62
C ARG A 235 -15.70 -0.87 -12.98
N ILE A 236 -14.95 0.23 -12.83
CA ILE A 236 -13.65 0.24 -12.17
C ILE A 236 -13.82 0.85 -10.78
N TRP A 237 -13.48 0.06 -9.77
CA TRP A 237 -13.60 0.43 -8.36
C TRP A 237 -12.22 0.57 -7.71
N PRO A 238 -12.08 1.42 -6.67
CA PRO A 238 -10.91 1.42 -5.81
C PRO A 238 -10.60 0.01 -5.29
N VAL A 239 -9.33 -0.32 -5.09
CA VAL A 239 -9.01 -1.54 -4.33
C VAL A 239 -9.22 -1.22 -2.86
N VAL A 240 -10.16 -1.90 -2.21
CA VAL A 240 -10.42 -1.77 -0.77
C VAL A 240 -10.17 -3.11 -0.10
N ALA A 241 -9.43 -3.07 1.02
CA ALA A 241 -9.18 -4.23 1.85
C ALA A 241 -9.40 -3.89 3.32
N THR A 242 -9.91 -4.86 4.07
CA THR A 242 -10.03 -4.80 5.52
C THR A 242 -9.06 -5.78 6.14
N VAL A 243 -8.47 -5.41 7.27
CA VAL A 243 -7.59 -6.26 8.06
C VAL A 243 -8.15 -6.34 9.46
N THR A 244 -8.59 -7.54 9.84
CA THR A 244 -9.21 -7.85 11.14
C THR A 244 -8.56 -9.10 11.74
N ALA A 245 -9.10 -9.62 12.85
CA ALA A 245 -8.72 -10.93 13.38
C ALA A 245 -8.86 -12.08 12.36
N ALA A 246 -9.72 -11.92 11.33
CA ALA A 246 -9.86 -12.88 10.24
C ALA A 246 -8.76 -12.75 9.17
N GLY A 247 -7.85 -11.80 9.33
CA GLY A 247 -6.76 -11.50 8.40
C GLY A 247 -7.14 -10.46 7.34
N TYR A 248 -6.31 -10.39 6.29
CA TYR A 248 -6.53 -9.55 5.12
C TYR A 248 -7.72 -10.07 4.30
N GLN A 249 -8.68 -9.20 4.00
CA GLN A 249 -9.82 -9.50 3.14
C GLN A 249 -10.05 -8.36 2.15
N ARG A 250 -10.00 -8.68 0.85
CA ARG A 250 -10.40 -7.74 -0.20
C ARG A 250 -11.91 -7.60 -0.22
N VAL A 251 -12.40 -6.36 -0.27
CA VAL A 251 -13.83 -6.07 -0.42
C VAL A 251 -14.24 -6.41 -1.86
N PRO A 252 -15.30 -7.20 -2.07
CA PRO A 252 -15.75 -7.57 -3.41
C PRO A 252 -16.26 -6.38 -4.23
N ASP A 253 -16.01 -6.39 -5.54
CA ASP A 253 -16.44 -5.34 -6.46
C ASP A 253 -17.95 -5.08 -6.42
N ALA A 254 -18.79 -6.09 -6.19
CA ALA A 254 -20.24 -5.93 -6.06
C ALA A 254 -20.64 -5.08 -4.84
N GLU A 255 -19.90 -5.19 -3.74
CA GLU A 255 -20.10 -4.35 -2.55
C GLU A 255 -19.66 -2.92 -2.84
N LEU A 256 -18.51 -2.75 -3.51
CA LEU A 256 -17.98 -1.44 -3.89
C LEU A 256 -18.86 -0.71 -4.91
N GLU A 257 -19.48 -1.43 -5.84
CA GLU A 257 -20.44 -0.90 -6.80
C GLU A 257 -21.66 -0.30 -6.07
N ALA A 258 -22.21 -1.02 -5.08
CA ALA A 258 -23.32 -0.53 -4.28
C ALA A 258 -22.93 0.71 -3.44
N VAL A 259 -21.75 0.68 -2.82
CA VAL A 259 -21.22 1.81 -2.04
C VAL A 259 -21.04 3.04 -2.92
N ALA A 260 -20.41 2.90 -4.09
CA ALA A 260 -20.18 4.00 -5.02
C ALA A 260 -21.49 4.58 -5.56
N ALA A 261 -22.47 3.72 -5.90
CA ALA A 261 -23.79 4.17 -6.33
C ALA A 261 -24.50 4.98 -5.24
N GLN A 262 -24.42 4.56 -3.97
CA GLN A 262 -25.01 5.27 -2.84
C GLN A 262 -24.34 6.64 -2.62
N ILE A 263 -23.01 6.71 -2.65
CA ILE A 263 -22.28 7.99 -2.52
C ILE A 263 -22.71 8.99 -3.60
N VAL A 264 -22.85 8.52 -4.86
CA VAL A 264 -23.30 9.37 -5.97
C VAL A 264 -24.74 9.82 -5.76
N ALA A 265 -25.63 8.94 -5.30
CA ALA A 265 -27.02 9.28 -5.02
C ALA A 265 -27.13 10.33 -3.91
N ASP A 266 -26.40 10.15 -2.80
CA ASP A 266 -26.40 11.07 -1.66
C ASP A 266 -25.89 12.46 -2.06
N ARG A 267 -24.81 12.53 -2.85
CA ARG A 267 -24.27 13.81 -3.36
C ARG A 267 -25.23 14.54 -4.28
N ARG A 268 -25.93 13.82 -5.17
CA ARG A 268 -26.96 14.41 -6.03
C ARG A 268 -28.11 14.99 -5.19
N ALA A 269 -28.59 14.23 -4.21
CA ALA A 269 -29.66 14.70 -3.32
C ALA A 269 -29.26 15.95 -2.52
N ALA A 270 -28.00 16.03 -2.07
CA ALA A 270 -27.49 17.20 -1.36
C ALA A 270 -27.46 18.47 -2.26
N HIS A 271 -27.09 18.32 -3.54
CA HIS A 271 -27.13 19.43 -4.50
C HIS A 271 -28.55 19.86 -4.86
N ASP A 272 -29.43 18.90 -5.19
CA ASP A 272 -30.83 19.18 -5.57
C ASP A 272 -31.64 19.82 -4.41
N GLY A 273 -31.27 19.53 -3.16
CA GLY A 273 -31.86 20.15 -1.97
C GLY A 273 -31.44 21.59 -1.73
N SER A 274 -30.28 22.02 -2.26
CA SER A 274 -29.74 23.38 -2.09
C SER A 274 -30.35 24.41 -3.06
N ASP A 275 -30.91 23.97 -4.19
CA ASP A 275 -31.58 24.82 -5.18
C ASP A 275 -33.04 25.18 -4.82
N ARG A 276 -33.54 24.73 -3.65
CA ARG A 276 -34.95 24.92 -3.22
C ARG A 276 -35.13 25.75 -1.94
N SER A 277 -34.10 26.46 -1.47
CA SER A 277 -34.17 27.36 -0.30
C SER A 277 -33.90 28.82 -0.65
#